data_AF-A0A2T3LKN3-F1
#
_entry.id   AF-A0A2T3LKN3-F1
#
_cell.length_a   1.000
_cell.length_b   1.000
_cell.length_c   1.000
_cell.angle_alpha   90.00
_cell.angle_beta   90.00
_cell.angle_gamma   90.00
#
_symmetry.space_group_name_H-M   'P 1'
#
loop_
_entity.id
_entity.type
_entity.pdbx_description
1 polymer ?
#
loop_
_entity_poly.entity_id
_entity_poly.type
_entity_poly.pdbx_seq_one_letter_code
_entity_poly.pdbx_strand_id
1 'polypeptide(L)'
;MENGIKKNLLPANGTHWKKWYVPLEEENATIRECLATQAPVAAGSADIPLIVRLIENPKFDIPGINLFNGAVSLEDHDVIHLLLGRGMLPKDEAFVIGFTMGSSNRMSTAEKKMYAFAAKYLYPGPYKFSDDDIAVFKKAAHLGYVSDCQPLDTINCAELMDLSLKEARQRVGIEPDLLAAYYQIESQRFSQFEECLRITPQGREKLEAQINAEKLAG
;
A
#
# COMPACT_ATOMS: atom_id res chain seq x y z
N MET A 1 2.55 29.88 22.03
CA MET A 1 3.25 28.94 21.12
C MET A 1 2.66 27.58 21.41
N GLU A 2 1.80 27.10 20.52
CA GLU A 2 1.02 25.87 20.73
C GLU A 2 1.96 24.68 20.94
N ASN A 3 1.92 24.10 22.13
CA ASN A 3 2.34 22.71 22.34
C ASN A 3 1.34 21.82 21.60
N GLY A 4 1.46 21.74 20.29
CA GLY A 4 0.75 20.75 19.49
C GLY A 4 1.20 19.38 19.96
N ILE A 5 0.34 18.67 20.67
CA ILE A 5 0.50 17.24 20.94
C ILE A 5 0.71 16.61 19.56
N LYS A 6 1.94 16.16 19.25
CA LYS A 6 2.19 15.39 18.03
C LYS A 6 1.26 14.18 18.11
N LYS A 7 0.21 14.15 17.28
CA LYS A 7 -0.71 13.02 17.20
C LYS A 7 0.17 11.83 16.79
N ASN A 8 0.27 10.81 17.65
CA ASN A 8 1.03 9.62 17.30
C ASN A 8 0.33 8.96 16.10
N LEU A 9 1.00 8.93 14.95
CA LEU A 9 0.46 8.39 13.71
C LEU A 9 0.76 6.90 13.55
N LEU A 10 1.57 6.32 14.44
CA LEU A 10 1.84 4.89 14.43
C LEU A 10 0.66 4.08 15.01
N PRO A 11 0.34 2.93 14.40
CA PRO A 11 -0.54 1.94 15.01
C PRO A 11 -0.03 1.50 16.39
N ALA A 12 -0.95 1.01 17.23
CA ALA A 12 -0.57 0.34 18.47
C ALA A 12 0.20 -0.97 18.17
N ASN A 13 1.09 -1.37 19.06
CA ASN A 13 1.81 -2.64 18.92
C ASN A 13 0.84 -3.83 18.87
N GLY A 14 1.08 -4.76 17.95
CA GLY A 14 0.20 -5.90 17.72
C GLY A 14 -1.10 -5.54 16.98
N THR A 15 -1.09 -4.50 16.15
CA THR A 15 -2.25 -4.15 15.33
C THR A 15 -2.48 -5.20 14.25
N HIS A 16 -3.70 -5.73 14.20
CA HIS A 16 -4.12 -6.69 13.18
C HIS A 16 -4.08 -6.07 11.78
N TRP A 17 -3.65 -6.83 10.77
CA TRP A 17 -3.41 -6.33 9.40
C TRP A 17 -4.59 -5.55 8.79
N LYS A 18 -5.84 -5.96 9.07
CA LYS A 18 -7.07 -5.26 8.60
C LYS A 18 -7.15 -3.80 9.09
N LYS A 19 -6.46 -3.46 10.17
CA LYS A 19 -6.40 -2.12 10.77
C LYS A 19 -5.00 -1.53 10.73
N TRP A 20 -4.00 -2.30 10.31
CA TRP A 20 -2.63 -1.83 10.26
C TRP A 20 -2.44 -0.91 9.07
N TYR A 21 -1.89 0.26 9.36
CA TYR A 21 -1.65 1.33 8.40
C TYR A 21 -0.74 2.37 9.01
N VAL A 22 0.31 2.77 8.30
CA VAL A 22 1.09 3.96 8.66
C VAL A 22 0.84 5.05 7.62
N PRO A 23 0.37 6.24 8.03
CA PRO A 23 0.01 7.28 7.08
C PRO A 23 1.19 7.90 6.37
N LEU A 24 0.91 8.44 5.17
CA LEU A 24 1.90 9.16 4.36
C LEU A 24 2.49 10.36 5.12
N GLU A 25 1.72 10.97 6.03
CA GLU A 25 2.16 12.10 6.85
C GLU A 25 3.16 11.70 7.96
N GLU A 26 3.31 10.42 8.27
CA GLU A 26 4.37 9.99 9.19
C GLU A 26 5.71 10.02 8.46
N GLU A 27 6.65 10.80 9.02
CA GLU A 27 7.97 11.05 8.46
C GLU A 27 9.11 10.61 9.36
N ASN A 28 8.89 10.50 10.67
CA ASN A 28 9.94 10.45 11.68
C ASN A 28 10.23 9.03 12.14
N ALA A 29 9.21 8.18 12.24
CA ALA A 29 9.40 6.79 12.63
C ALA A 29 10.28 6.05 11.60
N THR A 30 11.14 5.17 12.09
CA THR A 30 11.93 4.28 11.23
C THR A 30 11.05 3.20 10.61
N ILE A 31 11.49 2.64 9.48
CA ILE A 31 10.83 1.48 8.86
C ILE A 31 10.71 0.33 9.88
N ARG A 32 11.78 0.05 10.63
CA ARG A 32 11.79 -0.99 11.67
C ARG A 32 10.76 -0.74 12.77
N GLU A 33 10.66 0.49 13.28
CA GLU A 33 9.66 0.84 14.30
C GLU A 33 8.23 0.68 13.77
N CYS A 34 7.99 1.05 12.52
CA CYS A 34 6.69 0.89 11.87
C CYS A 34 6.30 -0.59 11.76
N LEU A 35 7.19 -1.44 11.26
CA LEU A 35 6.95 -2.88 11.11
C LEU A 35 6.72 -3.56 12.46
N ALA A 36 7.41 -3.14 13.52
CA ALA A 36 7.23 -3.67 14.87
C ALA A 36 5.82 -3.47 15.45
N THR A 37 4.99 -2.60 14.85
CA THR A 37 3.59 -2.40 15.27
C THR A 37 2.63 -3.47 14.75
N GLN A 38 3.02 -4.28 13.76
CA GLN A 38 2.17 -5.33 13.20
C GLN A 38 1.93 -6.48 14.17
N ALA A 39 0.74 -7.07 14.14
CA ALA A 39 0.47 -8.36 14.75
C ALA A 39 1.11 -9.49 13.92
N PRO A 40 1.60 -10.57 14.55
CA PRO A 40 1.98 -11.78 13.83
C PRO A 40 0.81 -12.31 12.99
N VAL A 41 1.05 -12.62 11.72
CA VAL A 41 0.05 -13.25 10.85
C VAL A 41 -0.04 -14.73 11.22
N ALA A 42 -1.19 -15.18 11.74
CA ALA A 42 -1.40 -16.58 12.06
C ALA A 42 -1.52 -17.42 10.77
N ALA A 43 -0.70 -18.48 10.67
CA ALA A 43 -0.72 -19.40 9.53
C ALA A 43 -2.10 -20.09 9.38
N GLY A 44 -2.59 -20.20 8.14
CA GLY A 44 -3.81 -20.93 7.81
C GLY A 44 -5.13 -20.15 7.96
N SER A 45 -5.08 -18.85 8.21
CA SER A 45 -6.28 -18.00 8.24
C SER A 45 -6.84 -17.75 6.83
N ALA A 46 -8.16 -17.90 6.65
CA ALA A 46 -8.86 -17.48 5.44
C ALA A 46 -8.90 -15.94 5.27
N ASP A 47 -8.39 -15.21 6.26
CA ASP A 47 -8.29 -13.76 6.37
C ASP A 47 -6.83 -13.31 6.25
N ILE A 48 -5.99 -13.90 5.41
CA ILE A 48 -4.64 -13.36 5.12
C ILE A 48 -4.69 -12.31 3.99
N PRO A 49 -3.82 -11.27 4.02
CA PRO A 49 -3.71 -10.28 2.95
C PRO A 49 -3.52 -10.89 1.56
N LEU A 50 -3.91 -10.16 0.50
CA LEU A 50 -3.86 -10.68 -0.87
C LEU A 50 -2.43 -11.06 -1.27
N ILE A 51 -1.44 -10.25 -0.88
CA ILE A 51 -0.05 -10.51 -1.22
C ILE A 51 0.46 -11.85 -0.70
N VAL A 52 0.10 -12.22 0.54
CA VAL A 52 0.51 -13.50 1.16
C VAL A 52 0.00 -14.64 0.28
N ARG A 53 -1.24 -14.55 -0.21
CA ARG A 53 -1.83 -15.57 -1.09
C ARG A 53 -1.18 -15.62 -2.47
N LEU A 54 -0.77 -14.47 -3.00
CA LEU A 54 -0.07 -14.39 -4.28
C LEU A 54 1.33 -15.05 -4.17
N ILE A 55 2.05 -14.79 -3.07
CA ILE A 55 3.36 -15.39 -2.81
C ILE A 55 3.25 -16.89 -2.53
N GLU A 56 2.27 -17.33 -1.73
CA GLU A 56 2.12 -18.74 -1.35
C GLU A 56 1.70 -19.66 -2.51
N ASN A 57 1.17 -19.10 -3.61
CA ASN A 57 0.71 -19.91 -4.73
C ASN A 57 1.69 -19.83 -5.93
N PRO A 58 2.44 -20.92 -6.23
CA PRO A 58 3.49 -20.94 -7.25
C PRO A 58 2.98 -20.71 -8.68
N LYS A 59 1.66 -20.69 -8.91
CA LYS A 59 1.07 -20.33 -10.22
C LYS A 59 1.15 -18.83 -10.54
N PHE A 60 1.53 -18.00 -9.56
CA PHE A 60 1.63 -16.54 -9.69
C PHE A 60 3.02 -16.03 -10.04
N ASP A 61 3.99 -16.91 -10.33
CA ASP A 61 5.28 -16.53 -10.89
C ASP A 61 5.11 -15.86 -12.27
N ILE A 62 5.67 -14.66 -12.45
CA ILE A 62 5.57 -13.87 -13.68
C ILE A 62 6.96 -13.71 -14.30
N PRO A 63 7.20 -14.26 -15.50
CA PRO A 63 8.46 -14.04 -16.22
C PRO A 63 8.72 -12.54 -16.48
N GLY A 64 9.83 -12.03 -15.92
CA GLY A 64 10.29 -10.66 -16.11
C GLY A 64 9.66 -9.60 -15.20
N ILE A 65 8.91 -10.00 -14.17
CA ILE A 65 8.50 -9.16 -13.06
C ILE A 65 8.92 -9.89 -11.78
N ASN A 66 9.92 -9.35 -11.07
CA ASN A 66 10.45 -10.00 -9.86
C ASN A 66 9.58 -9.77 -8.61
N LEU A 67 8.43 -9.06 -8.71
CA LEU A 67 7.51 -8.78 -7.58
C LEU A 67 7.18 -10.03 -6.75
N PHE A 68 7.09 -11.19 -7.40
CA PHE A 68 6.59 -12.43 -6.79
C PHE A 68 7.59 -13.59 -6.90
N ASN A 69 8.81 -13.31 -7.36
CA ASN A 69 9.91 -14.24 -7.18
C ASN A 69 10.31 -14.14 -5.70
N GLY A 70 10.43 -15.26 -4.99
CA GLY A 70 10.67 -15.31 -3.53
C GLY A 70 11.92 -14.57 -3.00
N ALA A 71 12.57 -13.73 -3.80
CA ALA A 71 13.52 -12.69 -3.42
C ALA A 71 12.86 -11.41 -2.88
N VAL A 72 11.61 -11.07 -3.25
CA VAL A 72 10.81 -10.06 -2.51
C VAL A 72 10.17 -10.81 -1.34
N SER A 73 10.76 -10.68 -0.17
CA SER A 73 10.21 -11.23 1.05
C SER A 73 8.90 -10.52 1.42
N LEU A 74 8.03 -11.15 2.22
CA LEU A 74 6.86 -10.46 2.78
C LEU A 74 7.24 -9.17 3.52
N GLU A 75 8.43 -9.14 4.12
CA GLU A 75 9.00 -7.96 4.76
C GLU A 75 9.27 -6.84 3.73
N ASP A 76 9.87 -7.15 2.58
CA ASP A 76 10.12 -6.15 1.52
C ASP A 76 8.82 -5.53 1.01
N HIS A 77 7.75 -6.33 0.88
CA HIS A 77 6.44 -5.83 0.49
C HIS A 77 5.83 -4.90 1.55
N ASP A 78 5.95 -5.26 2.83
CA ASP A 78 5.49 -4.40 3.92
C ASP A 78 6.27 -3.10 3.99
N VAL A 79 7.57 -3.10 3.63
CA VAL A 79 8.34 -1.86 3.45
C VAL A 79 7.77 -1.00 2.33
N ILE A 80 7.36 -1.58 1.19
CA ILE A 80 6.73 -0.81 0.10
C ILE A 80 5.42 -0.17 0.56
N HIS A 81 4.59 -0.87 1.35
CA HIS A 81 3.39 -0.29 1.97
C HIS A 81 3.71 0.94 2.81
N LEU A 82 4.77 0.88 3.61
CA LEU A 82 5.23 2.01 4.43
C LEU A 82 5.72 3.19 3.58
N LEU A 83 6.52 2.91 2.54
CA LEU A 83 7.01 3.93 1.62
C LEU A 83 5.86 4.67 0.93
N LEU A 84 4.84 3.93 0.49
CA LEU A 84 3.66 4.47 -0.18
C LEU A 84 2.63 5.04 0.80
N GLY A 85 2.75 4.78 2.10
CA GLY A 85 1.75 5.17 3.09
C GLY A 85 0.40 4.51 2.78
N ARG A 86 0.41 3.17 2.71
CA ARG A 86 -0.73 2.28 2.44
C ARG A 86 -0.84 1.18 3.49
N GLY A 87 -2.05 0.64 3.66
CA GLY A 87 -2.34 -0.47 4.59
C GLY A 87 -2.53 -1.80 3.84
N MET A 88 -3.25 -2.76 4.40
CA MET A 88 -3.31 -4.12 3.83
C MET A 88 -4.70 -4.51 3.27
N LEU A 89 -5.63 -3.57 3.13
CA LEU A 89 -6.98 -3.84 2.60
C LEU A 89 -6.96 -3.90 1.06
N PRO A 90 -8.02 -4.41 0.40
CA PRO A 90 -7.99 -4.71 -1.04
C PRO A 90 -7.53 -3.56 -1.93
N LYS A 91 -7.97 -2.31 -1.67
CA LYS A 91 -7.54 -1.15 -2.47
C LYS A 91 -6.12 -0.70 -2.18
N ASP A 92 -5.64 -0.90 -0.95
CA ASP A 92 -4.23 -0.66 -0.65
C ASP A 92 -3.34 -1.64 -1.41
N GLU A 93 -3.66 -2.93 -1.38
CA GLU A 93 -2.91 -3.97 -2.10
C GLU A 93 -2.97 -3.71 -3.61
N ALA A 94 -4.15 -3.32 -4.13
CA ALA A 94 -4.30 -2.91 -5.53
C ALA A 94 -3.39 -1.73 -5.88
N PHE A 95 -3.31 -0.74 -5.00
CA PHE A 95 -2.44 0.41 -5.19
C PHE A 95 -0.97 0.02 -5.15
N VAL A 96 -0.53 -0.72 -4.13
CA VAL A 96 0.87 -1.12 -3.95
C VAL A 96 1.37 -1.98 -5.10
N ILE A 97 0.60 -3.01 -5.48
CA ILE A 97 0.97 -3.87 -6.62
C ILE A 97 1.01 -3.04 -7.91
N GLY A 98 0.01 -2.19 -8.14
CA GLY A 98 -0.05 -1.32 -9.30
C GLY A 98 1.15 -0.40 -9.39
N PHE A 99 1.42 0.37 -8.34
CA PHE A 99 2.52 1.32 -8.29
C PHE A 99 3.88 0.65 -8.47
N THR A 100 4.10 -0.48 -7.79
CA THR A 100 5.35 -1.25 -7.90
C THR A 100 5.56 -1.67 -9.36
N MET A 101 4.56 -2.30 -10.00
CA MET A 101 4.64 -2.68 -11.42
C MET A 101 4.86 -1.49 -12.36
N GLY A 102 4.26 -0.34 -12.05
CA GLY A 102 4.44 0.91 -12.81
C GLY A 102 5.87 1.41 -12.76
N SER A 103 6.46 1.45 -11.56
CA SER A 103 7.84 1.92 -11.32
C SER A 103 8.89 1.03 -11.97
N SER A 104 8.61 -0.26 -12.14
CA SER A 104 9.55 -1.26 -12.67
C SER A 104 9.80 -1.19 -14.16
N ASN A 105 8.96 -0.48 -14.94
CA ASN A 105 8.97 -0.63 -16.40
C ASN A 105 8.73 0.69 -17.14
N ARG A 106 9.78 1.53 -17.24
CA ARG A 106 9.77 2.80 -18.02
C ARG A 106 9.75 2.62 -19.56
N MET A 107 9.46 1.42 -20.09
CA MET A 107 9.45 1.12 -21.54
C MET A 107 8.06 0.63 -22.03
N SER A 108 7.65 1.11 -23.21
CA SER A 108 6.31 1.07 -23.84
C SER A 108 5.58 -0.28 -24.01
N THR A 109 6.15 -1.39 -23.53
CA THR A 109 5.47 -2.71 -23.47
C THR A 109 4.70 -2.92 -22.16
N ALA A 110 4.79 -1.96 -21.24
CA ALA A 110 4.30 -2.03 -19.86
C ALA A 110 2.77 -2.18 -19.75
N GLU A 111 1.99 -1.39 -20.49
CA GLU A 111 0.53 -1.46 -20.40
C GLU A 111 0.02 -2.86 -20.75
N LYS A 112 0.48 -3.46 -21.87
CA LYS A 112 0.04 -4.80 -22.27
C LYS A 112 0.39 -5.86 -21.23
N LYS A 113 1.58 -5.79 -20.62
CA LYS A 113 1.99 -6.73 -19.54
C LYS A 113 1.18 -6.50 -18.26
N MET A 114 0.91 -5.26 -17.89
CA MET A 114 0.08 -4.88 -16.75
C MET A 114 -1.38 -5.34 -16.94
N TYR A 115 -1.97 -5.06 -18.11
CA TYR A 115 -3.32 -5.51 -18.43
C TYR A 115 -3.40 -7.04 -18.52
N ALA A 116 -2.40 -7.71 -19.09
CA ALA A 116 -2.32 -9.17 -19.09
C ALA A 116 -2.18 -9.75 -17.68
N PHE A 117 -1.37 -9.12 -16.82
CA PHE A 117 -1.23 -9.49 -15.41
C PHE A 117 -2.57 -9.35 -14.69
N ALA A 118 -3.20 -8.18 -14.80
CA ALA A 118 -4.52 -7.97 -14.21
C ALA A 118 -5.50 -9.03 -14.72
N ALA A 119 -5.66 -9.17 -16.05
CA ALA A 119 -6.54 -10.15 -16.73
C ALA A 119 -6.35 -11.58 -16.23
N LYS A 120 -5.10 -11.98 -16.02
CA LYS A 120 -4.75 -13.36 -15.69
C LYS A 120 -4.80 -13.67 -14.20
N TYR A 121 -4.60 -12.67 -13.33
CA TYR A 121 -4.33 -12.92 -11.92
C TYR A 121 -5.18 -12.09 -10.95
N LEU A 122 -5.60 -10.89 -11.33
CA LEU A 122 -6.45 -10.03 -10.50
C LEU A 122 -7.94 -10.24 -10.79
N TYR A 123 -8.32 -10.67 -12.00
CA TYR A 123 -9.73 -10.93 -12.36
C TYR A 123 -10.28 -12.34 -12.09
N PRO A 124 -9.53 -13.46 -12.28
CA PRO A 124 -10.12 -14.79 -12.15
C PRO A 124 -10.02 -15.37 -10.73
N GLY A 125 -11.06 -16.10 -10.32
CA GLY A 125 -11.09 -16.87 -9.07
C GLY A 125 -11.91 -16.22 -7.94
N PRO A 126 -11.99 -16.89 -6.76
CA PRO A 126 -12.79 -16.41 -5.62
C PRO A 126 -12.19 -15.18 -4.92
N TYR A 127 -11.00 -14.74 -5.32
CA TYR A 127 -10.24 -13.64 -4.71
C TYR A 127 -10.04 -12.46 -5.67
N LYS A 128 -10.99 -12.28 -6.59
CA LYS A 128 -10.94 -11.25 -7.63
C LYS A 128 -10.99 -9.84 -7.03
N PHE A 129 -10.17 -8.96 -7.57
CA PHE A 129 -10.37 -7.53 -7.43
C PHE A 129 -11.74 -7.15 -8.00
N SER A 130 -12.43 -6.26 -7.29
CA SER A 130 -13.60 -5.57 -7.82
C SER A 130 -13.19 -4.61 -8.94
N ASP A 131 -14.16 -4.14 -9.71
CA ASP A 131 -13.89 -3.12 -10.74
C ASP A 131 -13.28 -1.85 -10.14
N ASP A 132 -13.63 -1.52 -8.89
CA ASP A 132 -13.06 -0.41 -8.16
C ASP A 132 -11.60 -0.66 -7.77
N ASP A 133 -11.26 -1.87 -7.31
CA ASP A 133 -9.87 -2.23 -6.99
C ASP A 133 -9.00 -2.21 -8.25
N ILE A 134 -9.53 -2.69 -9.37
CA ILE A 134 -8.87 -2.60 -10.68
C ILE A 134 -8.66 -1.14 -11.11
N ALA A 135 -9.62 -0.26 -10.84
CA ALA A 135 -9.48 1.16 -11.15
C ALA A 135 -8.34 1.81 -10.34
N VAL A 136 -8.25 1.48 -9.05
CA VAL A 136 -7.13 1.91 -8.18
C VAL A 136 -5.80 1.36 -8.70
N PHE A 137 -5.73 0.05 -9.00
CA PHE A 137 -4.55 -0.59 -9.56
C PHE A 137 -4.03 0.10 -10.83
N LYS A 138 -4.90 0.35 -11.82
CA LYS A 138 -4.49 0.98 -13.09
C LYS A 138 -3.97 2.40 -12.89
N LYS A 139 -4.59 3.15 -11.98
CA LYS A 139 -4.17 4.51 -11.65
C LYS A 139 -2.85 4.51 -10.90
N ALA A 140 -2.67 3.62 -9.94
CA ALA A 140 -1.41 3.45 -9.21
C ALA A 140 -0.27 3.04 -10.15
N ALA A 141 -0.52 2.14 -11.09
CA ALA A 141 0.48 1.75 -12.08
C ALA A 141 0.86 2.89 -13.03
N HIS A 142 -0.10 3.70 -13.45
CA HIS A 142 0.22 4.92 -14.19
C HIS A 142 1.05 5.89 -13.34
N LEU A 143 0.71 6.05 -12.06
CA LEU A 143 1.43 6.91 -11.13
C LEU A 143 2.88 6.45 -10.93
N GLY A 144 3.10 5.15 -10.71
CA GLY A 144 4.43 4.57 -10.63
C GLY A 144 5.24 4.71 -11.92
N TYR A 145 4.58 4.63 -13.08
CA TYR A 145 5.23 4.82 -14.38
C TYR A 145 5.72 6.25 -14.61
N VAL A 146 4.97 7.26 -14.13
CA VAL A 146 5.36 8.68 -14.28
C VAL A 146 6.22 9.19 -13.12
N SER A 147 6.30 8.46 -12.00
CA SER A 147 7.16 8.82 -10.88
C SER A 147 8.64 8.62 -11.22
N ASP A 148 9.48 9.49 -10.70
CA ASP A 148 10.93 9.40 -10.89
C ASP A 148 11.63 8.48 -9.88
N CYS A 149 10.88 7.77 -9.04
CA CYS A 149 11.42 6.81 -8.08
C CYS A 149 12.19 5.66 -8.72
N GLN A 150 13.01 5.00 -7.90
CA GLN A 150 13.64 3.75 -8.24
C GLN A 150 12.58 2.66 -8.48
N PRO A 151 12.85 1.69 -9.38
CA PRO A 151 12.02 0.49 -9.52
C PRO A 151 11.85 -0.22 -8.17
N LEU A 152 10.62 -0.20 -7.63
CA LEU A 152 10.33 -0.70 -6.28
C LEU A 152 10.50 -2.22 -6.15
N ASP A 153 10.54 -2.94 -7.27
CA ASP A 153 10.84 -4.38 -7.31
C ASP A 153 12.34 -4.70 -7.21
N THR A 154 13.20 -3.68 -7.12
CA THR A 154 14.67 -3.83 -7.08
C THR A 154 15.34 -3.12 -5.91
N ILE A 155 14.58 -2.38 -5.09
CA ILE A 155 15.16 -1.66 -3.96
C ILE A 155 15.68 -2.64 -2.91
N ASN A 156 16.79 -2.28 -2.26
CA ASN A 156 17.31 -3.06 -1.14
C ASN A 156 16.65 -2.59 0.16
N CYS A 157 15.52 -3.20 0.54
CA CYS A 157 14.76 -2.81 1.74
C CYS A 157 15.56 -2.98 3.03
N ALA A 158 16.51 -3.92 3.09
CA ALA A 158 17.37 -4.10 4.27
C ALA A 158 18.18 -2.84 4.61
N GLU A 159 18.59 -2.05 3.60
CA GLU A 159 19.30 -0.78 3.79
C GLU A 159 18.39 0.37 4.26
N LEU A 160 17.07 0.19 4.20
CA LEU A 160 16.09 1.21 4.58
C LEU A 160 15.59 1.05 6.03
N MET A 161 15.84 -0.09 6.66
CA MET A 161 15.20 -0.49 7.93
C MET A 161 15.40 0.52 9.07
N ASP A 162 16.58 1.11 9.17
CA ASP A 162 16.94 2.05 10.24
C ASP A 162 16.81 3.52 9.80
N LEU A 163 16.36 3.78 8.57
CA LEU A 163 16.04 5.12 8.09
C LEU A 163 14.64 5.52 8.56
N SER A 164 14.46 6.80 8.88
CA SER A 164 13.13 7.38 9.02
C SER A 164 12.34 7.24 7.71
N LEU A 165 11.01 7.22 7.79
CA LEU A 165 10.15 7.16 6.59
C LEU A 165 10.46 8.27 5.59
N LYS A 166 10.80 9.47 6.07
CA LYS A 166 11.25 10.57 5.22
C LYS A 166 12.53 10.24 4.47
N GLU A 167 13.56 9.80 5.18
CA GLU A 167 14.86 9.45 4.59
C GLU A 167 14.74 8.28 3.62
N ALA A 168 13.94 7.27 3.97
CA ALA A 168 13.68 6.11 3.12
C ALA A 168 12.95 6.52 1.82
N ARG A 169 11.90 7.33 1.91
CA ARG A 169 11.19 7.87 0.73
C ARG A 169 12.13 8.71 -0.15
N GLN A 170 12.93 9.59 0.46
CA GLN A 170 13.95 10.38 -0.26
C GLN A 170 14.99 9.50 -0.95
N ARG A 171 15.48 8.45 -0.28
CA ARG A 171 16.46 7.52 -0.84
C ARG A 171 15.92 6.79 -2.07
N VAL A 172 14.66 6.36 -2.01
CA VAL A 172 13.98 5.65 -3.10
C VAL A 172 13.50 6.62 -4.20
N GLY A 173 13.38 7.91 -3.90
CA GLY A 173 12.83 8.92 -4.81
C GLY A 173 11.30 8.92 -4.86
N ILE A 174 10.64 8.43 -3.81
CA ILE A 174 9.18 8.56 -3.66
C ILE A 174 8.84 10.04 -3.43
N GLU A 175 7.79 10.49 -4.11
CA GLU A 175 7.30 11.87 -4.11
C GLU A 175 6.01 11.97 -3.28
N PRO A 176 6.06 12.33 -1.98
CA PRO A 176 4.86 12.34 -1.12
C PRO A 176 3.77 13.27 -1.64
N ASP A 177 4.13 14.41 -2.24
CA ASP A 177 3.15 15.36 -2.80
C ASP A 177 2.37 14.77 -3.98
N LEU A 178 3.03 13.97 -4.83
CA LEU A 178 2.39 13.26 -5.94
C LEU A 178 1.39 12.22 -5.41
N LEU A 179 1.80 11.45 -4.41
CA LEU A 179 0.94 10.46 -3.74
C LEU A 179 -0.24 11.14 -3.04
N ALA A 180 0.01 12.21 -2.28
CA ALA A 180 -1.01 12.95 -1.55
C ALA A 180 -2.07 13.53 -2.50
N ALA A 181 -1.66 14.13 -3.63
CA ALA A 181 -2.60 14.64 -4.64
C ALA A 181 -3.51 13.54 -5.18
N TYR A 182 -2.96 12.36 -5.45
CA TYR A 182 -3.73 11.21 -5.89
C TYR A 182 -4.67 10.67 -4.78
N TYR A 183 -4.20 10.59 -3.53
CA TYR A 183 -4.99 10.11 -2.38
C TYR A 183 -6.20 11.00 -2.10
N GLN A 184 -6.08 12.31 -2.32
CA GLN A 184 -7.23 13.22 -2.23
C GLN A 184 -8.33 12.84 -3.23
N ILE A 185 -7.98 12.59 -4.49
CA ILE A 185 -8.93 12.18 -5.53
C ILE A 185 -9.53 10.81 -5.21
N GLU A 186 -8.70 9.85 -4.79
CA GLU A 186 -9.14 8.50 -4.44
C GLU A 186 -10.14 8.54 -3.26
N SER A 187 -9.81 9.27 -2.19
CA SER A 187 -10.65 9.38 -0.99
C SER A 187 -12.03 9.98 -1.25
N GLN A 188 -12.13 10.89 -2.22
CA GLN A 188 -13.40 11.47 -2.63
C GLN A 188 -14.22 10.50 -3.47
N ARG A 189 -13.57 9.82 -4.43
CA ARG A 189 -14.22 8.88 -5.33
C ARG A 189 -14.73 7.63 -4.63
N PHE A 190 -13.97 7.14 -3.65
CA PHE A 190 -14.20 5.87 -2.96
C PHE A 190 -14.47 6.11 -1.46
N SER A 191 -15.22 7.16 -1.14
CA SER A 191 -15.53 7.59 0.23
C SER A 191 -16.34 6.60 1.07
N GLN A 192 -16.87 5.54 0.48
CA GLN A 192 -17.53 4.43 1.17
C GLN A 192 -16.57 3.37 1.71
N PHE A 193 -15.28 3.45 1.36
CA PHE A 193 -14.26 2.48 1.76
C PHE A 193 -13.31 3.10 2.80
N GLU A 194 -13.15 2.43 3.93
CA GLU A 194 -12.30 2.88 5.05
C GLU A 194 -10.86 3.11 4.60
N GLU A 195 -10.31 2.19 3.80
CA GLU A 195 -8.95 2.27 3.28
C GLU A 195 -8.70 3.46 2.34
N CYS A 196 -9.73 3.93 1.63
CA CYS A 196 -9.62 5.13 0.80
C CYS A 196 -9.84 6.43 1.59
N LEU A 197 -10.59 6.38 2.70
CA LEU A 197 -10.74 7.53 3.58
C LEU A 197 -9.50 7.75 4.45
N ARG A 198 -8.93 6.70 5.04
CA ARG A 198 -7.86 6.85 6.04
C ARG A 198 -6.53 7.37 5.49
N ILE A 199 -6.36 7.32 4.16
CA ILE A 199 -5.14 7.74 3.46
C ILE A 199 -4.97 9.25 3.32
N THR A 200 -5.96 10.04 3.76
CA THR A 200 -5.86 11.50 3.82
C THR A 200 -6.27 12.03 5.19
N PRO A 201 -5.76 13.20 5.63
CA PRO A 201 -6.17 13.80 6.90
C PRO A 201 -7.67 14.11 6.91
N GLN A 202 -8.19 14.69 5.83
CA GLN A 202 -9.60 15.04 5.69
C GLN A 202 -10.50 13.79 5.63
N GLY A 203 -10.02 12.71 5.01
CA GLY A 203 -10.76 11.45 4.98
C GLY A 203 -10.81 10.78 6.35
N ARG A 204 -9.76 10.87 7.16
CA ARG A 204 -9.77 10.40 8.56
C ARG A 204 -10.79 11.16 9.42
N GLU A 205 -10.89 12.47 9.27
CA GLU A 205 -11.93 13.27 9.96
C GLU A 205 -13.35 12.82 9.56
N LYS A 206 -13.58 12.55 8.26
CA LYS A 206 -14.86 12.02 7.78
C LYS A 206 -15.16 10.63 8.35
N LEU A 207 -14.17 9.75 8.39
CA LEU A 207 -14.30 8.41 8.93
C LEU A 207 -14.64 8.44 10.43
N GLU A 208 -13.96 9.30 11.21
CA GLU A 208 -14.27 9.52 12.62
C GLU A 208 -15.72 10.02 12.80
N ALA A 209 -16.18 10.93 11.94
CA ALA A 209 -17.56 11.42 11.97
C ALA A 209 -18.59 10.33 11.61
N GLN A 210 -18.30 9.48 10.62
CA GLN A 210 -19.16 8.34 10.23
C GLN A 210 -19.31 7.36 11.39
N ILE A 211 -18.20 6.96 12.01
CA ILE A 211 -18.20 6.04 13.16
C ILE A 211 -19.00 6.62 14.33
N ASN A 212 -18.84 7.91 14.61
CA ASN A 212 -19.57 8.56 15.70
C ASN A 212 -21.08 8.65 15.40
N ALA A 213 -21.48 8.90 14.16
CA ALA A 213 -22.88 8.92 13.76
C ALA A 213 -23.53 7.53 13.90
N GLU A 214 -22.84 6.46 13.50
CA GLU A 214 -23.34 5.08 13.65
C GLU A 214 -23.54 4.70 15.12
N LYS A 215 -22.61 5.07 16.01
CA LYS A 215 -22.73 4.85 17.47
C LYS A 215 -23.90 5.58 18.11
N LEU A 216 -24.32 6.71 17.54
CA LEU A 216 -25.46 7.48 18.03
C LEU A 216 -26.80 6.97 17.48
N ALA A 217 -26.77 6.21 16.38
CA ALA A 217 -27.94 5.66 15.71
C ALA A 217 -28.30 4.23 16.16
N GLY A 218 -27.39 3.54 16.86
CA GLY A 218 -27.59 2.21 17.46
C GLY A 218 -27.82 2.28 18.96
#